data_AF-A0A2W6VNY1-F1
#
_entry.id   AF-A0A2W6VNY1-F1
#
_cell.length_a   1.000
_cell.length_b   1.000
_cell.length_c   1.000
_cell.angle_alpha   90.00
_cell.angle_beta   90.00
_cell.angle_gamma   90.00
#
_symmetry.space_group_name_H-M   'P 1'
#
loop_
_entity.id
_entity.type
_entity.pdbx_description
1 polymer ?
#
loop_
_entity_poly.entity_id
_entity_poly.type
_entity_poly.pdbx_seq_one_letter_code
_entity_poly.pdbx_strand_id
1 'polypeptide(L)'
;MSFSPDDPSLAVAPSTDVGSARLAAALAAVDVAAIGRALRQDYVIVPLLRGSDGRTQTRVVSADDAEGERRWVLCVFSSTQAFADFVQDDPQREFAIRTGASLAGTIESYRHLLLRIDFDPAGPHPVTAEIDDVLAALAPDPSDDPVRWITESDDGPAHGLRPGERIAGLELALPDDWARIDLTDSARTTDDVAALVGRQLQGLATAPVLRGQLTAWLTSTARAAAAGGGREMAFLVRRTESAAAALSVTTYAQQLGEAPAGTHLDAVVERLRPALAEADDLSRARTATGPFVRHVHTSSGAAELEAEGTALLVADYWLENPDARGISLVSFSTPHVDAREAMLLLTDNVVLGAAWQIHPPEEDAPGGDRSDR
;
A
#
# COMPACT_ATOMS: atom_id res chain seq x y z
N MET A 1 9.66 30.91 10.04
CA MET A 1 10.26 30.07 8.98
C MET A 1 9.12 29.32 8.33
N SER A 2 8.86 29.66 7.06
CA SER A 2 7.72 29.18 6.29
C SER A 2 7.84 27.69 5.99
N PHE A 3 6.77 26.95 6.24
CA PHE A 3 6.56 25.61 5.70
C PHE A 3 6.16 25.75 4.22
N SER A 4 6.93 25.16 3.31
CA SER A 4 6.51 24.98 1.91
C SER A 4 5.55 23.79 1.82
N PRO A 5 4.37 23.92 1.20
CA PRO A 5 3.44 22.82 0.98
C PRO A 5 3.60 22.31 -0.46
N ASP A 6 4.52 21.37 -0.68
CA ASP A 6 4.49 20.51 -1.86
C ASP A 6 3.99 19.13 -1.39
N ASP A 7 2.67 19.00 -1.29
CA ASP A 7 1.99 17.71 -1.18
C ASP A 7 1.79 17.20 -2.61
N PRO A 8 2.41 16.08 -3.02
CA PRO A 8 2.35 15.64 -4.42
C PRO A 8 0.95 15.14 -4.77
N SER A 9 0.21 15.93 -5.54
CA SER A 9 -1.06 15.54 -6.17
C SER A 9 -0.83 14.34 -7.10
N LEU A 10 -1.48 13.22 -6.80
CA LEU A 10 -1.38 11.97 -7.58
C LEU A 10 -2.35 12.03 -8.76
N ALA A 11 -1.84 12.14 -9.99
CA ALA A 11 -2.63 11.85 -11.18
C ALA A 11 -2.63 10.34 -11.41
N VAL A 12 -3.57 9.63 -10.78
CA VAL A 12 -3.78 8.18 -10.98
C VAL A 12 -4.84 7.96 -12.05
N ALA A 13 -4.65 6.93 -12.88
CA ALA A 13 -5.70 6.50 -13.81
C ALA A 13 -6.98 6.11 -13.02
N PRO A 14 -8.18 6.37 -13.55
CA PRO A 14 -9.43 5.99 -12.88
C PRO A 14 -9.44 4.50 -12.54
N SER A 15 -9.71 4.20 -11.27
CA SER A 15 -9.83 2.83 -10.78
C SER A 15 -10.82 2.75 -9.63
N THR A 16 -11.55 1.63 -9.57
CA THR A 16 -12.39 1.26 -8.43
C THR A 16 -11.57 0.88 -7.20
N ASP A 17 -10.30 0.51 -7.39
CA ASP A 17 -9.43 -0.01 -6.34
C ASP A 17 -8.74 1.11 -5.54
N VAL A 18 -8.82 2.36 -6.03
CA VAL A 18 -8.28 3.54 -5.35
C VAL A 18 -9.44 4.31 -4.74
N GLY A 19 -9.74 3.99 -3.48
CA GLY A 19 -10.89 4.53 -2.72
C GLY A 19 -11.37 3.57 -1.62
N SER A 20 -12.56 3.84 -1.09
CA SER A 20 -13.24 2.98 -0.11
C SER A 20 -14.34 2.16 -0.77
N ALA A 21 -14.05 0.87 -1.00
CA ALA A 21 -15.06 -0.09 -1.46
C ALA A 21 -16.21 -0.25 -0.46
N ARG A 22 -15.93 -0.10 0.85
CA ARG A 22 -16.94 -0.16 1.90
C ARG A 22 -17.87 1.04 1.87
N LEU A 23 -17.35 2.24 1.59
CA LEU A 23 -18.19 3.40 1.36
C LEU A 23 -19.06 3.21 0.12
N ALA A 24 -18.51 2.72 -0.99
CA ALA A 24 -19.29 2.43 -2.21
C ALA A 24 -20.45 1.45 -1.94
N ALA A 25 -20.19 0.37 -1.20
CA ALA A 25 -21.21 -0.61 -0.81
C ALA A 25 -22.27 0.00 0.13
N ALA A 26 -21.84 0.79 1.11
CA ALA A 26 -22.75 1.45 2.05
C ALA A 26 -23.66 2.50 1.35
N LEU A 27 -23.12 3.23 0.37
CA LEU A 27 -23.90 4.13 -0.49
C LEU A 27 -24.92 3.36 -1.33
N ALA A 28 -24.52 2.24 -1.93
CA ALA A 28 -25.42 1.39 -2.70
C ALA A 28 -26.57 0.81 -1.87
N ALA A 29 -26.31 0.45 -0.61
CA ALA A 29 -27.30 -0.03 0.34
C ALA A 29 -28.11 1.11 1.01
N VAL A 30 -27.66 2.37 0.86
CA VAL A 30 -28.18 3.54 1.61
C VAL A 30 -28.16 3.29 3.13
N ASP A 31 -27.12 2.60 3.61
CA ASP A 31 -26.94 2.29 5.03
C ASP A 31 -26.18 3.44 5.71
N VAL A 32 -26.93 4.33 6.35
CA VAL A 32 -26.40 5.52 7.04
C VAL A 32 -25.36 5.15 8.12
N ALA A 33 -25.56 4.04 8.83
CA ALA A 33 -24.63 3.63 9.87
C ALA A 33 -23.32 3.11 9.27
N ALA A 34 -23.42 2.33 8.18
CA ALA A 34 -22.25 1.85 7.44
C ALA A 34 -21.51 2.98 6.71
N ILE A 35 -22.22 3.98 6.16
CA ILE A 35 -21.63 5.19 5.57
C ILE A 35 -20.82 5.94 6.64
N GLY A 36 -21.40 6.18 7.81
CA GLY A 36 -20.70 6.86 8.91
C GLY A 36 -19.47 6.10 9.39
N ARG A 37 -19.57 4.77 9.50
CA ARG A 37 -18.43 3.91 9.87
C ARG A 37 -17.32 3.96 8.80
N ALA A 38 -17.68 3.88 7.52
CA ALA A 38 -16.73 3.97 6.41
C ALA A 38 -16.02 5.32 6.38
N LEU A 39 -16.76 6.40 6.60
CA LEU A 39 -16.19 7.74 6.68
C LEU A 39 -15.14 7.87 7.79
N ARG A 40 -15.38 7.28 8.97
CA ARG A 40 -14.44 7.36 10.11
C ARG A 40 -13.20 6.51 9.95
N GLN A 41 -13.32 5.38 9.27
CA GLN A 41 -12.33 4.31 9.30
C GLN A 41 -11.63 4.04 7.96
N ASP A 42 -12.03 4.72 6.89
CA ASP A 42 -11.48 4.57 5.54
C ASP A 42 -11.17 5.93 4.91
N TYR A 43 -10.91 5.94 3.61
CA TYR A 43 -10.56 7.13 2.85
C TYR A 43 -11.67 7.54 1.87
N VAL A 44 -11.78 8.85 1.65
CA VAL A 44 -12.58 9.44 0.58
C VAL A 44 -11.70 10.17 -0.42
N ILE A 45 -12.15 10.20 -1.66
CA ILE A 45 -11.56 11.01 -2.71
C ILE A 45 -12.23 12.39 -2.68
N VAL A 46 -11.42 13.43 -2.52
CA VAL A 46 -11.85 14.83 -2.50
C VAL A 46 -11.25 15.55 -3.70
N PRO A 47 -12.03 16.09 -4.63
CA PRO A 47 -11.47 16.75 -5.80
C PRO A 47 -10.77 18.05 -5.44
N LEU A 48 -9.72 18.36 -6.20
CA LEU A 48 -8.97 19.58 -6.07
C LEU A 48 -9.10 20.42 -7.35
N LEU A 49 -9.09 21.74 -7.17
CA LEU A 49 -8.87 22.74 -8.21
C LEU A 49 -7.51 23.36 -8.00
N ARG A 50 -6.72 23.43 -9.07
CA ARG A 50 -5.48 24.18 -9.08
C ARG A 50 -5.76 25.61 -9.53
N GLY A 51 -5.48 26.56 -8.64
CA GLY A 51 -5.57 27.98 -8.92
C GLY A 51 -4.46 28.45 -9.86
N SER A 52 -4.63 29.65 -10.43
CA SER A 52 -3.61 30.28 -11.27
C SER A 52 -2.31 30.61 -10.54
N ASP A 53 -2.35 30.64 -9.20
CA ASP A 53 -1.19 30.78 -8.32
C ASP A 53 -0.46 29.44 -8.05
N GLY A 54 -0.92 28.36 -8.67
CA GLY A 54 -0.38 27.01 -8.54
C GLY A 54 -0.85 26.27 -7.29
N ARG A 55 -1.64 26.91 -6.40
CA ARG A 55 -2.12 26.28 -5.16
C ARG A 55 -3.35 25.41 -5.43
N THR A 56 -3.42 24.28 -4.76
CA THR A 56 -4.59 23.40 -4.80
C THR A 56 -5.60 23.80 -3.72
N GLN A 57 -6.88 23.76 -4.07
CA GLN A 57 -8.01 24.03 -3.19
C GLN A 57 -9.07 22.96 -3.41
N THR A 58 -9.87 22.65 -2.39
CA THR A 58 -11.00 21.72 -2.56
C THR A 58 -11.99 22.25 -3.58
N ARG A 59 -12.34 21.43 -4.58
CA ARG A 59 -13.38 21.75 -5.55
C ARG A 59 -14.75 21.68 -4.88
N VAL A 60 -15.59 22.66 -5.16
CA VAL A 60 -17.00 22.69 -4.76
C VAL A 60 -17.87 23.06 -5.96
N VAL A 61 -19.13 22.63 -5.93
CA VAL A 61 -20.13 22.96 -6.96
C VAL A 61 -21.04 24.05 -6.43
N SER A 62 -21.33 25.09 -7.21
CA SER A 62 -22.31 26.11 -6.79
C SER A 62 -23.73 25.55 -6.86
N ALA A 63 -24.53 25.81 -5.83
CA ALA A 63 -25.97 25.56 -5.83
C ALA A 63 -26.69 26.73 -5.15
N ASP A 64 -27.95 26.97 -5.49
CA ASP A 64 -28.77 27.99 -4.84
C ASP A 64 -29.54 27.34 -3.67
N ASP A 65 -29.62 28.03 -2.52
CA ASP A 65 -30.46 27.59 -1.40
C ASP A 65 -31.94 27.91 -1.63
N ALA A 66 -32.82 27.57 -0.67
CA ALA A 66 -34.26 27.75 -0.82
C ALA A 66 -34.67 29.22 -0.97
N GLU A 67 -33.83 30.14 -0.51
CA GLU A 67 -33.96 31.59 -0.60
C GLU A 67 -33.30 32.18 -1.86
N GLY A 68 -32.61 31.36 -2.66
CA GLY A 68 -31.94 31.76 -3.89
C GLY A 68 -30.54 32.35 -3.68
N GLU A 69 -29.97 32.22 -2.48
CA GLU A 69 -28.60 32.63 -2.19
C GLU A 69 -27.62 31.55 -2.67
N ARG A 70 -26.53 31.99 -3.30
CA ARG A 70 -25.50 31.06 -3.80
C ARG A 70 -24.73 30.44 -2.63
N ARG A 71 -24.79 29.12 -2.55
CA ARG A 71 -24.04 28.27 -1.62
C ARG A 71 -23.18 27.26 -2.38
N TRP A 72 -22.43 26.46 -1.63
CA TRP A 72 -21.49 25.49 -2.18
C TRP A 72 -21.85 24.07 -1.75
N VAL A 73 -21.82 23.13 -2.68
CA VAL A 73 -21.93 21.71 -2.43
C VAL A 73 -20.54 21.11 -2.47
N LEU A 74 -20.16 20.40 -1.40
CA LEU A 74 -18.95 19.61 -1.38
C LEU A 74 -19.25 18.22 -1.95
N CYS A 75 -18.60 17.86 -3.04
CA CYS A 75 -18.69 16.51 -3.61
C CYS A 75 -17.52 15.66 -3.09
N VAL A 76 -17.84 14.48 -2.58
CA VAL A 76 -16.86 13.48 -2.13
C VAL A 76 -17.15 12.15 -2.81
N PHE A 77 -16.10 11.35 -3.03
CA PHE A 77 -16.21 10.16 -3.85
C PHE A 77 -15.68 8.92 -3.15
N SER A 78 -16.37 7.80 -3.35
CA SER A 78 -15.96 6.50 -2.84
C SER A 78 -14.73 5.96 -3.58
N SER A 79 -14.48 6.39 -4.82
CA SER A 79 -13.32 5.94 -5.61
C SER A 79 -12.87 6.97 -6.64
N THR A 80 -11.66 6.80 -7.16
CA THR A 80 -11.15 7.62 -8.28
C THR A 80 -11.95 7.40 -9.56
N GLN A 81 -12.55 6.22 -9.74
CA GLN A 81 -13.49 5.97 -10.85
C GLN A 81 -14.76 6.83 -10.71
N ALA A 82 -15.40 6.82 -9.53
CA ALA A 82 -16.60 7.63 -9.30
C ALA A 82 -16.31 9.14 -9.47
N PHE A 83 -15.12 9.58 -9.07
CA PHE A 83 -14.66 10.94 -9.34
C PHE A 83 -14.47 11.20 -10.84
N ALA A 84 -13.81 10.30 -11.57
CA ALA A 84 -13.59 10.43 -13.01
C ALA A 84 -14.92 10.51 -13.79
N ASP A 85 -15.92 9.73 -13.40
CA ASP A 85 -17.25 9.74 -13.99
C ASP A 85 -17.96 11.10 -13.80
N PHE A 86 -17.71 11.76 -12.67
CA PHE A 86 -18.25 13.09 -12.39
C PHE A 86 -17.56 14.21 -13.17
N VAL A 87 -16.22 14.17 -13.27
CA VAL A 87 -15.48 15.24 -13.97
C VAL A 87 -15.47 15.09 -15.48
N GLN A 88 -15.73 13.87 -16.00
CA GLN A 88 -15.74 13.58 -17.43
C GLN A 88 -14.49 14.15 -18.12
N ASP A 89 -14.65 15.01 -19.13
CA ASP A 89 -13.56 15.58 -19.93
C ASP A 89 -12.89 16.83 -19.31
N ASP A 90 -13.22 17.19 -18.06
CA ASP A 90 -12.57 18.31 -17.38
C ASP A 90 -11.05 18.06 -17.24
N PRO A 91 -10.19 19.02 -17.65
CA PRO A 91 -8.74 18.89 -17.54
C PRO A 91 -8.24 18.96 -16.10
N GLN A 92 -9.03 19.47 -15.14
CA GLN A 92 -8.68 19.56 -13.72
C GLN A 92 -9.16 18.32 -12.96
N ARG A 93 -8.42 17.21 -13.12
CA ARG A 93 -8.70 15.90 -12.51
C ARG A 93 -7.85 15.61 -11.27
N GLU A 94 -7.35 16.65 -10.62
CA GLU A 94 -6.58 16.48 -9.39
C GLU A 94 -7.51 16.13 -8.23
N PHE A 95 -7.04 15.28 -7.33
CA PHE A 95 -7.77 14.88 -6.13
C PHE A 95 -6.81 14.67 -4.94
N ALA A 96 -7.37 14.68 -3.74
CA ALA A 96 -6.72 14.27 -2.51
C ALA A 96 -7.43 13.03 -1.95
N ILE A 97 -6.66 12.12 -1.36
CA ILE A 97 -7.17 11.03 -0.54
C ILE A 97 -7.21 11.55 0.90
N ARG A 98 -8.38 11.54 1.54
CA ARG A 98 -8.55 12.07 2.89
C ARG A 98 -9.21 11.07 3.82
N THR A 99 -8.74 11.03 5.06
CA THR A 99 -9.41 10.33 6.16
C THR A 99 -10.61 11.14 6.65
N GLY A 100 -11.58 10.47 7.29
CA GLY A 100 -12.72 11.15 7.93
C GLY A 100 -12.31 12.24 8.91
N ALA A 101 -11.30 11.99 9.75
CA ALA A 101 -10.82 12.96 10.72
C ALA A 101 -10.30 14.26 10.04
N SER A 102 -9.60 14.12 8.92
CA SER A 102 -9.12 15.25 8.12
C SER A 102 -10.28 16.00 7.45
N LEU A 103 -11.27 15.25 6.94
CA LEU A 103 -12.46 15.79 6.30
C LEU A 103 -13.33 16.62 7.26
N ALA A 104 -13.54 16.14 8.48
CA ALA A 104 -14.36 16.80 9.50
C ALA A 104 -13.88 18.23 9.80
N GLY A 105 -12.57 18.43 9.99
CA GLY A 105 -12.00 19.75 10.24
C GLY A 105 -12.21 20.74 9.08
N THR A 106 -12.21 20.24 7.85
CA THR A 106 -12.51 21.05 6.66
C THR A 106 -14.00 21.39 6.57
N ILE A 107 -14.89 20.43 6.78
CA ILE A 107 -16.34 20.67 6.78
C ILE A 107 -16.71 21.71 7.83
N GLU A 108 -16.19 21.58 9.06
CA GLU A 108 -16.47 22.52 10.15
C GLU A 108 -16.02 23.94 9.81
N SER A 109 -14.82 24.08 9.24
CA SER A 109 -14.25 25.39 8.85
C SER A 109 -15.11 26.12 7.81
N TYR A 110 -15.77 25.38 6.92
CA TYR A 110 -16.58 25.93 5.82
C TYR A 110 -18.08 25.72 6.01
N ARG A 111 -18.54 25.28 7.18
CA ARG A 111 -19.94 24.92 7.47
C ARG A 111 -20.95 25.99 7.09
N HIS A 112 -20.59 27.26 7.27
CA HIS A 112 -21.46 28.41 6.95
C HIS A 112 -21.53 28.74 5.44
N LEU A 113 -20.65 28.18 4.62
CA LEU A 113 -20.61 28.37 3.17
C LEU A 113 -21.18 27.17 2.41
N LEU A 114 -21.12 25.99 3.02
CA LEU A 114 -21.64 24.76 2.46
C LEU A 114 -23.17 24.71 2.58
N LEU A 115 -23.82 24.18 1.55
CA LEU A 115 -25.24 23.85 1.57
C LEU A 115 -25.45 22.43 2.08
N ARG A 116 -24.69 21.48 1.52
CA ARG A 116 -24.78 20.05 1.79
C ARG A 116 -23.56 19.31 1.26
N ILE A 117 -23.51 18.00 1.46
CA ILE A 117 -22.47 17.13 0.94
C ILE A 117 -23.11 16.08 0.03
N ASP A 118 -22.58 15.93 -1.17
CA ASP A 118 -23.03 14.93 -2.15
C ASP A 118 -21.95 13.85 -2.31
N PHE A 119 -22.33 12.59 -2.10
CA PHE A 119 -21.50 11.39 -2.27
C PHE A 119 -21.79 10.76 -3.63
N ASP A 120 -20.73 10.47 -4.40
CA ASP A 120 -20.80 9.87 -5.73
C ASP A 120 -21.94 10.45 -6.62
N PRO A 121 -22.01 11.78 -6.80
CA PRO A 121 -23.16 12.43 -7.45
C PRO A 121 -23.42 12.00 -8.90
N ALA A 122 -22.40 11.50 -9.61
CA ALA A 122 -22.52 10.94 -10.97
C ALA A 122 -22.59 9.41 -11.00
N GLY A 123 -22.44 8.75 -9.85
CA GLY A 123 -22.46 7.30 -9.72
C GLY A 123 -23.88 6.71 -9.75
N PRO A 124 -24.02 5.38 -9.77
CA PRO A 124 -25.31 4.70 -9.80
C PRO A 124 -26.13 4.86 -8.50
N HIS A 125 -25.48 5.26 -7.40
CA HIS A 125 -26.06 5.36 -6.06
C HIS A 125 -25.69 6.68 -5.37
N PRO A 126 -26.12 7.84 -5.90
CA PRO A 126 -25.79 9.13 -5.31
C PRO A 126 -26.50 9.30 -3.97
N VAL A 127 -25.78 9.79 -2.96
CA VAL A 127 -26.36 10.12 -1.64
C VAL A 127 -26.09 11.58 -1.33
N THR A 128 -27.15 12.31 -0.97
CA THR A 128 -27.06 13.69 -0.47
C THR A 128 -27.29 13.69 1.03
N ALA A 129 -26.43 14.40 1.76
CA ALA A 129 -26.50 14.49 3.21
C ALA A 129 -26.34 15.93 3.71
N GLU A 130 -27.06 16.24 4.79
CA GLU A 130 -26.92 17.49 5.52
C GLU A 130 -25.57 17.55 6.23
N ILE A 131 -25.03 18.76 6.40
CA ILE A 131 -23.69 18.96 6.97
C ILE A 131 -23.61 18.42 8.39
N ASP A 132 -24.67 18.64 9.18
CA ASP A 132 -24.72 18.26 10.59
C ASP A 132 -24.76 16.75 10.76
N ASP A 133 -25.45 16.04 9.85
CA ASP A 133 -25.51 14.58 9.85
C ASP A 133 -24.15 13.97 9.49
N VAL A 134 -23.44 14.56 8.53
CA VAL A 134 -22.09 14.10 8.16
C VAL A 134 -21.09 14.37 9.27
N LEU A 135 -21.14 15.53 9.93
CA LEU A 135 -20.28 15.84 11.07
C LEU A 135 -20.56 14.91 12.26
N ALA A 136 -21.84 14.60 12.52
CA ALA A 136 -22.23 13.62 13.53
C ALA A 136 -21.72 12.22 13.17
N ALA A 137 -21.80 11.82 11.90
CA ALA A 137 -21.29 10.55 11.41
C ALA A 137 -19.75 10.46 11.47
N LEU A 138 -19.03 11.59 11.36
CA LEU A 138 -17.58 11.66 11.45
C LEU A 138 -17.03 11.72 12.89
N ALA A 139 -17.90 12.00 13.87
CA ALA A 139 -17.48 12.06 15.27
C ALA A 139 -16.95 10.69 15.74
N PRO A 140 -15.86 10.63 16.53
CA PRO A 140 -15.33 9.37 17.01
C PRO A 140 -16.38 8.55 17.75
N ASP A 141 -16.56 7.29 17.34
CA ASP A 141 -17.46 6.35 17.98
C ASP A 141 -16.64 5.34 18.79
N PRO A 142 -16.80 5.23 20.12
CA PRO A 142 -16.04 4.29 20.93
C PRO A 142 -16.36 2.82 20.64
N SER A 143 -17.41 2.53 19.87
CA SER A 143 -17.71 1.19 19.34
C SER A 143 -16.97 0.87 18.06
N ASP A 144 -16.33 1.86 17.43
CA ASP A 144 -15.41 1.62 16.32
C ASP A 144 -14.15 0.94 16.85
N ASP A 145 -13.95 -0.29 16.41
CA ASP A 145 -12.69 -1.00 16.58
C ASP A 145 -11.95 -0.92 15.22
N PRO A 146 -10.90 -0.08 15.09
CA PRO A 146 -10.18 0.08 13.82
C PRO A 146 -9.53 -1.23 13.36
N VAL A 147 -9.18 -2.11 14.30
CA VAL A 147 -8.66 -3.45 14.00
C VAL A 147 -9.79 -4.32 13.46
N ARG A 148 -10.97 -4.27 14.07
CA ARG A 148 -12.20 -4.93 13.58
C ARG A 148 -12.66 -4.37 12.23
N TRP A 149 -12.55 -3.07 11.98
CA TRP A 149 -12.90 -2.47 10.69
C TRP A 149 -12.01 -2.97 9.55
N ILE A 150 -10.70 -3.06 9.80
CA ILE A 150 -9.75 -3.62 8.83
C ILE A 150 -10.01 -5.13 8.61
N THR A 151 -10.51 -5.83 9.64
CA THR A 151 -10.69 -7.30 9.65
C THR A 151 -12.13 -7.80 9.38
N GLU A 152 -13.15 -6.94 9.44
CA GLU A 152 -14.54 -7.23 9.06
C GLU A 152 -14.64 -7.22 7.53
N SER A 153 -14.73 -8.41 6.96
CA SER A 153 -15.14 -8.60 5.57
C SER A 153 -16.67 -8.55 5.49
N ASP A 154 -17.22 -7.62 4.72
CA ASP A 154 -18.40 -7.90 3.90
C ASP A 154 -17.85 -8.23 2.50
N ASP A 155 -17.85 -9.53 2.16
CA ASP A 155 -17.66 -10.11 0.84
C ASP A 155 -16.55 -9.52 -0.08
N GLY A 156 -15.38 -9.17 0.48
CA GLY A 156 -14.14 -9.14 -0.29
C GLY A 156 -13.80 -10.56 -0.80
N PRO A 157 -13.01 -10.73 -1.89
CA PRO A 157 -12.69 -12.04 -2.42
C PRO A 157 -12.16 -12.91 -1.27
N ALA A 158 -12.84 -14.04 -1.04
CA ALA A 158 -12.52 -14.93 0.06
C ALA A 158 -11.01 -15.18 0.06
N HIS A 159 -10.34 -14.90 1.18
CA HIS A 159 -8.97 -15.35 1.37
C HIS A 159 -8.97 -16.88 1.20
N GLY A 160 -8.42 -17.34 0.09
CA GLY A 160 -8.65 -18.68 -0.42
C GLY A 160 -8.42 -18.72 -1.93
N LEU A 161 -7.96 -19.87 -2.41
CA LEU A 161 -7.90 -20.15 -3.85
C LEU A 161 -9.23 -20.72 -4.33
N ARG A 162 -9.61 -20.41 -5.57
CA ARG A 162 -10.65 -21.20 -6.24
C ARG A 162 -10.12 -22.59 -6.55
N PRO A 163 -11.00 -23.61 -6.70
CA PRO A 163 -10.56 -24.96 -7.05
C PRO A 163 -9.67 -24.97 -8.30
N GLY A 164 -8.44 -25.50 -8.14
CA GLY A 164 -7.46 -25.66 -9.23
C GLY A 164 -6.50 -24.49 -9.43
N GLU A 165 -6.76 -23.32 -8.83
CA GLU A 165 -5.80 -22.22 -8.80
C GLU A 165 -4.57 -22.57 -7.94
N ARG A 166 -3.42 -21.92 -8.20
CA ARG A 166 -2.18 -22.10 -7.44
C ARG A 166 -1.47 -20.78 -7.20
N ILE A 167 -0.86 -20.61 -6.02
CA ILE A 167 -0.01 -19.45 -5.74
C ILE A 167 1.29 -19.55 -6.54
N ALA A 168 1.56 -18.50 -7.32
CA ALA A 168 2.78 -18.31 -8.09
C ALA A 168 3.83 -17.52 -7.29
N GLY A 169 3.37 -16.52 -6.53
CA GLY A 169 4.24 -15.63 -5.78
C GLY A 169 3.47 -14.47 -5.13
N LEU A 170 4.22 -13.59 -4.47
CA LEU A 170 3.74 -12.33 -3.92
C LEU A 170 4.39 -11.19 -4.69
N GLU A 171 3.59 -10.30 -5.24
CA GLU A 171 4.03 -9.11 -5.95
C GLU A 171 3.91 -7.88 -5.05
N LEU A 172 5.03 -7.16 -4.88
CA LEU A 172 5.06 -5.89 -4.18
C LEU A 172 4.77 -4.76 -5.18
N ALA A 173 3.85 -3.87 -4.82
CA ALA A 173 3.54 -2.65 -5.58
C ALA A 173 4.63 -1.59 -5.39
N LEU A 174 5.82 -1.84 -5.95
CA LEU A 174 6.97 -0.95 -5.86
C LEU A 174 6.95 0.08 -7.02
N PRO A 175 6.99 1.39 -6.74
CA PRO A 175 7.09 2.42 -7.79
C PRO A 175 8.43 2.39 -8.56
N ASP A 176 8.51 3.17 -9.65
CA ASP A 176 9.69 3.23 -10.56
C ASP A 176 11.00 3.69 -9.89
N ASP A 177 10.91 4.31 -8.71
CA ASP A 177 12.07 4.70 -7.92
C ASP A 177 12.73 3.51 -7.20
N TRP A 178 12.18 2.31 -7.31
CA TRP A 178 12.80 1.06 -6.89
C TRP A 178 13.55 0.37 -8.03
N ALA A 179 14.73 -0.14 -7.73
CA ALA A 179 15.45 -1.04 -8.63
C ALA A 179 15.32 -2.46 -8.09
N ARG A 180 14.81 -3.36 -8.94
CA ARG A 180 14.55 -4.77 -8.62
C ARG A 180 15.69 -5.64 -9.13
N ILE A 181 15.95 -6.73 -8.43
CA ILE A 181 16.91 -7.78 -8.78
C ILE A 181 16.16 -9.11 -8.66
N ASP A 182 16.02 -9.81 -9.78
CA ASP A 182 15.51 -11.17 -9.81
C ASP A 182 16.54 -12.11 -9.17
N LEU A 183 16.14 -12.83 -8.11
CA LEU A 183 17.01 -13.78 -7.39
C LEU A 183 16.80 -15.22 -7.87
N THR A 184 15.84 -15.48 -8.75
CA THR A 184 15.49 -16.81 -9.24
C THR A 184 16.27 -17.22 -10.48
N ASP A 185 16.80 -16.25 -11.24
CA ASP A 185 17.63 -16.47 -12.42
C ASP A 185 18.98 -15.76 -12.29
N SER A 186 20.05 -16.54 -12.14
CA SER A 186 21.41 -16.02 -11.96
C SER A 186 21.92 -15.11 -13.10
N ALA A 187 21.44 -15.32 -14.33
CA ALA A 187 21.80 -14.46 -15.45
C ALA A 187 21.12 -13.09 -15.31
N ARG A 188 19.81 -13.09 -15.04
CA ARG A 188 19.04 -11.87 -14.74
C ARG A 188 19.59 -11.13 -13.52
N THR A 189 19.93 -11.83 -12.44
CA THR A 189 20.57 -11.25 -11.26
C THR A 189 21.81 -10.44 -11.65
N THR A 190 22.65 -10.98 -12.55
CA THR A 190 23.89 -10.32 -12.98
C THR A 190 23.60 -9.04 -13.76
N ASP A 191 22.63 -9.10 -14.69
CA ASP A 191 22.21 -7.96 -15.50
C ASP A 191 21.56 -6.87 -14.65
N ASP A 192 20.68 -7.25 -13.72
CA ASP A 192 19.99 -6.34 -12.80
C ASP A 192 20.97 -5.63 -11.86
N VAL A 193 21.96 -6.36 -11.32
CA VAL A 193 23.05 -5.77 -10.52
C VAL A 193 23.83 -4.75 -11.34
N ALA A 194 24.20 -5.08 -12.58
CA ALA A 194 24.93 -4.16 -13.45
C ALA A 194 24.11 -2.89 -13.76
N ALA A 195 22.80 -3.05 -14.00
CA ALA A 195 21.88 -1.93 -14.23
C ALA A 195 21.75 -1.04 -12.99
N LEU A 196 21.59 -1.62 -11.80
CA LEU A 196 21.52 -0.89 -10.54
C LEU A 196 22.81 -0.11 -10.25
N VAL A 197 23.98 -0.74 -10.43
CA VAL A 197 25.27 -0.07 -10.30
C VAL A 197 25.39 1.09 -11.29
N GLY A 198 24.92 0.90 -12.53
CA GLY A 198 24.86 1.95 -13.53
C GLY A 198 24.02 3.15 -13.08
N ARG A 199 22.79 2.89 -12.61
CA ARG A 199 21.85 3.91 -12.12
C ARG A 199 22.40 4.64 -10.89
N GLN A 200 23.01 3.93 -9.95
CA GLN A 200 23.62 4.52 -8.75
C GLN A 200 24.89 5.32 -9.04
N LEU A 201 25.61 5.03 -10.11
CA LEU A 201 26.80 5.80 -10.46
C LEU A 201 26.55 6.85 -11.54
N GLN A 202 25.30 7.02 -11.97
CA GLN A 202 24.91 8.02 -12.95
C GLN A 202 25.20 9.44 -12.42
N GLY A 203 25.87 10.25 -13.23
CA GLY A 203 26.26 11.62 -12.88
C GLY A 203 27.54 11.74 -12.04
N LEU A 204 28.15 10.65 -11.61
CA LEU A 204 29.45 10.65 -10.94
C LEU A 204 30.60 10.56 -11.95
N ALA A 205 31.74 11.17 -11.62
CA ALA A 205 32.97 10.98 -12.37
C ALA A 205 33.39 9.51 -12.38
N THR A 206 34.12 9.07 -13.41
CA THR A 206 34.54 7.68 -13.56
C THR A 206 35.30 7.19 -12.34
N ALA A 207 34.68 6.31 -11.54
CA ALA A 207 35.24 5.70 -10.35
C ALA A 207 35.24 4.16 -10.47
N PRO A 208 36.26 3.55 -11.11
CA PRO A 208 36.30 2.11 -11.37
C PRO A 208 36.32 1.27 -10.08
N VAL A 209 37.03 1.74 -9.06
CA VAL A 209 37.13 1.05 -7.76
C VAL A 209 35.78 1.00 -7.05
N LEU A 210 35.10 2.15 -6.94
CA LEU A 210 33.75 2.25 -6.35
C LEU A 210 32.74 1.37 -7.09
N ARG A 211 32.79 1.37 -8.43
CA ARG A 211 31.96 0.48 -9.26
C ARG A 211 32.22 -1.00 -8.93
N GLY A 212 33.49 -1.39 -8.86
CA GLY A 212 33.87 -2.77 -8.51
C GLY A 212 33.38 -3.17 -7.12
N GLN A 213 33.53 -2.30 -6.12
CA GLN A 213 33.07 -2.54 -4.75
C GLN A 213 31.54 -2.66 -4.67
N LEU A 214 30.80 -1.73 -5.26
CA LEU A 214 29.33 -1.77 -5.26
C LEU A 214 28.80 -3.01 -5.99
N THR A 215 29.41 -3.38 -7.12
CA THR A 215 29.06 -4.60 -7.87
C THR A 215 29.31 -5.85 -7.03
N ALA A 216 30.49 -5.96 -6.41
CA ALA A 216 30.85 -7.11 -5.59
C ALA A 216 29.91 -7.25 -4.39
N TRP A 217 29.59 -6.14 -3.73
CA TRP A 217 28.65 -6.12 -2.61
C TRP A 217 27.25 -6.57 -3.03
N LEU A 218 26.64 -5.92 -4.03
CA LEU A 218 25.30 -6.28 -4.51
C LEU A 218 25.23 -7.74 -4.98
N THR A 219 26.27 -8.23 -5.65
CA THR A 219 26.36 -9.63 -6.08
C THR A 219 26.42 -10.58 -4.88
N SER A 220 27.20 -10.24 -3.85
CA SER A 220 27.30 -11.05 -2.63
C SER A 220 25.98 -11.09 -1.87
N THR A 221 25.34 -9.93 -1.70
CA THR A 221 24.03 -9.79 -1.03
C THR A 221 22.94 -10.54 -1.80
N ALA A 222 22.85 -10.38 -3.12
CA ALA A 222 21.90 -11.11 -3.96
C ALA A 222 22.12 -12.63 -3.86
N ARG A 223 23.37 -13.10 -3.89
CA ARG A 223 23.68 -14.53 -3.75
C ARG A 223 23.29 -15.07 -2.36
N ALA A 224 23.56 -14.32 -1.30
CA ALA A 224 23.20 -14.71 0.06
C ALA A 224 21.67 -14.81 0.22
N ALA A 225 20.93 -13.83 -0.29
CA ALA A 225 19.48 -13.85 -0.30
C ALA A 225 18.91 -15.02 -1.12
N ALA A 226 19.44 -15.25 -2.34
CA ALA A 226 19.03 -16.36 -3.20
C ALA A 226 19.31 -17.73 -2.53
N ALA A 227 20.46 -17.90 -1.88
CA ALA A 227 20.79 -19.11 -1.12
C ALA A 227 19.85 -19.34 0.07
N GLY A 228 19.31 -18.26 0.65
CA GLY A 228 18.24 -18.30 1.66
C GLY A 228 16.84 -18.54 1.09
N GLY A 229 16.68 -18.74 -0.22
CA GLY A 229 15.39 -18.92 -0.88
C GLY A 229 14.69 -17.61 -1.27
N GLY A 230 15.43 -16.50 -1.33
CA GLY A 230 14.93 -15.22 -1.82
C GLY A 230 14.47 -15.32 -3.27
N ARG A 231 13.35 -14.68 -3.59
CA ARG A 231 12.75 -14.61 -4.92
C ARG A 231 13.09 -13.31 -5.62
N GLU A 232 13.03 -12.22 -4.87
CA GLU A 232 13.26 -10.88 -5.38
C GLU A 232 13.93 -10.04 -4.30
N MET A 233 14.78 -9.12 -4.73
CA MET A 233 15.32 -8.05 -3.90
C MET A 233 15.09 -6.71 -4.59
N ALA A 234 14.77 -5.66 -3.85
CA ALA A 234 14.66 -4.33 -4.41
C ALA A 234 15.28 -3.27 -3.50
N PHE A 235 15.76 -2.20 -4.13
CA PHE A 235 16.40 -1.07 -3.48
C PHE A 235 15.71 0.22 -3.88
N LEU A 236 15.38 1.06 -2.90
CA LEU A 236 14.92 2.41 -3.16
C LEU A 236 16.11 3.26 -3.67
N VAL A 237 15.98 3.80 -4.88
CA VAL A 237 17.05 4.54 -5.57
C VAL A 237 16.84 6.06 -5.45
N ARG A 238 15.79 6.50 -4.77
CA ARG A 238 15.46 7.93 -4.66
C ARG A 238 16.54 8.70 -3.89
N ARG A 239 17.04 9.75 -4.52
CA ARG A 239 17.94 10.75 -3.92
C ARG A 239 17.15 12.00 -3.60
N THR A 240 17.18 12.46 -2.35
CA THR A 240 16.77 13.83 -2.03
C THR A 240 18.01 14.72 -2.01
N GLU A 241 17.81 16.04 -1.99
CA GLU A 241 18.91 17.02 -1.87
C GLU A 241 19.71 16.87 -0.56
N SER A 242 19.10 16.27 0.47
CA SER A 242 19.66 16.15 1.82
C SER A 242 20.00 14.72 2.26
N ALA A 243 19.48 13.68 1.61
CA ALA A 243 19.79 12.27 1.92
C ALA A 243 19.40 11.30 0.79
N ALA A 244 20.14 10.20 0.66
CA ALA A 244 19.67 9.03 -0.07
C ALA A 244 18.77 8.20 0.86
N ALA A 245 17.51 7.96 0.48
CA ALA A 245 16.67 7.02 1.21
C ALA A 245 17.23 5.61 0.95
N ALA A 246 17.82 5.01 1.98
CA ALA A 246 18.52 3.74 1.89
C ALA A 246 17.59 2.67 2.45
N LEU A 247 16.68 2.17 1.61
CA LEU A 247 15.75 1.11 1.97
C LEU A 247 15.92 -0.04 1.00
N SER A 248 16.09 -1.24 1.55
CA SER A 248 16.11 -2.48 0.79
C SER A 248 14.97 -3.38 1.26
N VAL A 249 14.46 -4.20 0.35
CA VAL A 249 13.46 -5.23 0.62
C VAL A 249 13.88 -6.53 -0.03
N THR A 250 13.69 -7.66 0.64
CA THR A 250 13.84 -8.99 0.07
C THR A 250 12.60 -9.82 0.34
N THR A 251 12.08 -10.46 -0.71
CA THR A 251 10.90 -11.34 -0.63
C THR A 251 11.34 -12.79 -0.70
N TYR A 252 10.85 -13.60 0.23
CA TYR A 252 11.04 -15.05 0.31
C TYR A 252 9.68 -15.73 0.26
N ALA A 253 9.60 -16.89 -0.38
CA ALA A 253 8.37 -17.69 -0.42
C ALA A 253 8.68 -19.12 0.02
N GLN A 254 7.93 -19.63 1.00
CA GLN A 254 8.10 -20.98 1.54
C GLN A 254 6.80 -21.76 1.46
N GLN A 255 6.84 -22.89 0.75
CA GLN A 255 5.75 -23.86 0.78
C GLN A 255 6.00 -24.85 1.92
N LEU A 256 5.14 -24.79 2.93
CA LEU A 256 5.30 -25.52 4.19
C LEU A 256 4.35 -26.72 4.28
N GLY A 257 3.38 -26.83 3.38
CA GLY A 257 2.32 -27.85 3.44
C GLY A 257 1.25 -27.47 4.46
N GLU A 258 0.51 -28.45 4.96
CA GLU A 258 -0.55 -28.20 5.94
C GLU A 258 0.02 -27.78 7.30
N ALA A 259 -0.59 -26.77 7.91
CA ALA A 259 -0.15 -26.25 9.20
C ALA A 259 -0.38 -27.29 10.32
N PRO A 260 0.65 -27.60 11.14
CA PRO A 260 0.49 -28.52 12.27
C PRO A 260 -0.21 -27.78 13.43
N ALA A 261 -1.55 -27.85 13.46
CA ALA A 261 -2.44 -27.22 14.43
C ALA A 261 -2.37 -25.67 14.46
N GLY A 262 -3.47 -25.01 14.06
CA GLY A 262 -3.52 -23.55 13.92
C GLY A 262 -3.00 -23.09 12.55
N THR A 263 -2.36 -21.93 12.50
CA THR A 263 -1.80 -21.33 11.28
C THR A 263 -0.27 -21.43 11.24
N HIS A 264 0.33 -21.29 10.06
CA HIS A 264 1.80 -21.18 9.98
C HIS A 264 2.32 -19.92 10.70
N LEU A 265 1.50 -18.86 10.72
CA LEU A 265 1.80 -17.63 11.46
C LEU A 265 1.83 -17.84 12.98
N ASP A 266 1.01 -18.75 13.52
CA ASP A 266 1.10 -19.13 14.94
C ASP A 266 2.45 -19.76 15.26
N ALA A 267 2.91 -20.69 14.42
CA ALA A 267 4.22 -21.32 14.58
C ALA A 267 5.38 -20.30 14.46
N VAL A 268 5.25 -19.28 13.60
CA VAL A 268 6.22 -18.17 13.51
C VAL A 268 6.25 -17.38 14.82
N VAL A 269 5.10 -16.96 15.34
CA VAL A 269 5.03 -16.19 16.58
C VAL A 269 5.57 -16.97 17.77
N GLU A 270 5.20 -18.25 17.92
CA GLU A 270 5.72 -19.09 19.00
C GLU A 270 7.24 -19.26 18.92
N ARG A 271 7.81 -19.26 17.71
CA ARG A 271 9.26 -19.34 17.52
C ARG A 271 9.99 -18.02 17.77
N LEU A 272 9.38 -16.88 17.45
CA LEU A 272 10.00 -15.56 17.65
C LEU A 272 9.92 -15.12 19.12
N ARG A 273 8.82 -15.44 19.83
CA ARG A 273 8.56 -14.93 21.18
C ARG A 273 9.72 -15.11 22.18
N PRO A 274 10.45 -16.24 22.22
CA PRO A 274 11.57 -16.41 23.16
C PRO A 274 12.80 -15.54 22.84
N ALA A 275 12.91 -15.04 21.61
CA ALA A 275 14.06 -14.29 21.12
C ALA A 275 13.81 -12.77 21.03
N LEU A 276 12.61 -12.29 21.36
CA LEU A 276 12.27 -10.87 21.32
C LEU A 276 13.08 -10.08 22.34
N ALA A 277 13.73 -9.00 21.88
CA ALA A 277 14.29 -8.00 22.78
C ALA A 277 13.18 -7.06 23.30
N GLU A 278 13.46 -6.32 24.38
CA GLU A 278 12.49 -5.37 24.98
C GLU A 278 12.09 -4.24 24.01
N ALA A 279 12.99 -3.87 23.09
CA ALA A 279 12.75 -2.83 22.09
C ALA A 279 12.09 -3.35 20.80
N ASP A 280 11.89 -4.66 20.68
CA ASP A 280 11.27 -5.26 19.50
C ASP A 280 9.75 -5.07 19.54
N ASP A 281 9.14 -4.89 18.37
CA ASP A 281 7.68 -4.88 18.20
C ASP A 281 7.26 -6.11 17.42
N LEU A 282 6.41 -6.96 18.01
CA LEU A 282 5.80 -8.10 17.34
C LEU A 282 4.29 -7.90 17.32
N SER A 283 3.74 -7.70 16.13
CA SER A 283 2.32 -7.41 15.92
C SER A 283 1.68 -8.39 14.92
N ARG A 284 0.37 -8.58 15.06
CA ARG A 284 -0.47 -9.35 14.13
C ARG A 284 -1.47 -8.41 13.48
N ALA A 285 -1.67 -8.57 12.18
CA ALA A 285 -2.62 -7.79 11.40
C ALA A 285 -3.08 -8.59 10.18
N ARG A 286 -3.81 -7.93 9.27
CA ARG A 286 -4.35 -8.53 8.05
C ARG A 286 -4.34 -7.50 6.93
N THR A 287 -3.96 -7.92 5.73
CA THR A 287 -4.14 -7.15 4.49
C THR A 287 -5.49 -7.53 3.85
N ALA A 288 -5.87 -6.87 2.74
CA ALA A 288 -7.01 -7.33 1.94
C ALA A 288 -6.87 -8.79 1.45
N THR A 289 -5.64 -9.32 1.45
CA THR A 289 -5.28 -10.58 0.82
C THR A 289 -4.88 -11.69 1.79
N GLY A 290 -4.85 -11.44 3.11
CA GLY A 290 -4.57 -12.45 4.12
C GLY A 290 -4.00 -11.90 5.43
N PRO A 291 -3.93 -12.73 6.49
CA PRO A 291 -3.29 -12.35 7.75
C PRO A 291 -1.78 -12.24 7.59
N PHE A 292 -1.16 -11.43 8.45
CA PHE A 292 0.29 -11.35 8.56
C PHE A 292 0.76 -11.10 10.00
N VAL A 293 2.04 -11.41 10.23
CA VAL A 293 2.79 -11.07 11.44
C VAL A 293 3.88 -10.09 11.04
N ARG A 294 4.04 -9.01 11.80
CA ARG A 294 5.14 -8.05 11.64
C ARG A 294 6.06 -8.11 12.86
N HIS A 295 7.36 -8.29 12.63
CA HIS A 295 8.40 -8.13 13.65
C HIS A 295 9.31 -6.97 13.25
N VAL A 296 9.40 -5.97 14.12
CA VAL A 296 10.32 -4.85 13.96
C VAL A 296 11.41 -4.98 15.02
N HIS A 297 12.66 -5.02 14.57
CA HIS A 297 13.83 -5.12 15.44
C HIS A 297 14.97 -4.27 14.90
N THR A 298 16.04 -4.15 15.69
CA THR A 298 17.29 -3.52 15.24
C THR A 298 18.36 -4.60 15.09
N SER A 299 19.06 -4.57 13.97
CA SER A 299 20.20 -5.43 13.68
C SER A 299 21.46 -4.61 13.43
N SER A 300 22.63 -5.25 13.44
CA SER A 300 23.88 -4.63 13.02
C SER A 300 24.11 -4.85 11.52
N GLY A 301 24.69 -3.84 10.86
CA GLY A 301 25.12 -3.96 9.47
C GLY A 301 26.15 -5.08 9.26
N ALA A 302 26.25 -5.53 8.01
CA ALA A 302 27.11 -6.65 7.62
C ALA A 302 28.60 -6.36 7.89
N ALA A 303 29.29 -7.35 8.47
CA ALA A 303 30.73 -7.35 8.74
C ALA A 303 31.57 -7.08 7.49
N GLU A 304 31.15 -7.65 6.37
CA GLU A 304 31.82 -7.60 5.08
C GLU A 304 31.83 -6.19 4.45
N LEU A 305 31.03 -5.28 5.01
CA LEU A 305 30.94 -3.88 4.60
C LEU A 305 31.63 -2.91 5.56
N GLU A 306 32.30 -3.41 6.61
CA GLU A 306 32.76 -2.60 7.75
C GLU A 306 31.59 -1.80 8.39
N ALA A 307 30.36 -2.31 8.24
CA ALA A 307 29.13 -1.65 8.69
C ALA A 307 28.61 -2.22 10.02
N GLU A 308 29.39 -3.03 10.74
CA GLU A 308 29.03 -3.62 12.05
C GLU A 308 28.59 -2.57 13.08
N GLY A 309 29.13 -1.35 12.98
CA GLY A 309 28.77 -0.22 13.83
C GLY A 309 27.53 0.54 13.40
N THR A 310 26.95 0.22 12.24
CA THR A 310 25.72 0.86 11.75
C THR A 310 24.51 0.03 12.16
N ALA A 311 23.68 0.62 13.02
CA ALA A 311 22.40 0.04 13.37
C ALA A 311 21.46 0.08 12.15
N LEU A 312 20.77 -1.03 11.90
CA LEU A 312 19.77 -1.20 10.87
C LEU A 312 18.42 -1.44 11.53
N LEU A 313 17.43 -0.65 11.15
CA LEU A 313 16.03 -0.96 11.42
C LEU A 313 15.62 -2.07 10.44
N VAL A 314 15.09 -3.17 10.98
CA VAL A 314 14.57 -4.30 10.22
C VAL A 314 13.09 -4.44 10.50
N ALA A 315 12.28 -4.59 9.44
CA ALA A 315 10.86 -4.89 9.54
C ALA A 315 10.56 -6.13 8.69
N ASP A 316 10.26 -7.24 9.38
CA ASP A 316 9.95 -8.53 8.80
C ASP A 316 8.44 -8.76 8.81
N TYR A 317 7.87 -9.05 7.64
CA TYR A 317 6.44 -9.34 7.47
C TYR A 317 6.29 -10.78 7.00
N TRP A 318 5.70 -11.65 7.80
CA TRP A 318 5.27 -12.98 7.36
C TRP A 318 3.79 -12.92 6.98
N LEU A 319 3.50 -13.09 5.69
CA LEU A 319 2.16 -13.18 5.14
C LEU A 319 1.79 -14.64 4.94
N GLU A 320 0.57 -15.02 5.35
CA GLU A 320 0.06 -16.37 5.06
C GLU A 320 -0.40 -16.46 3.61
N ASN A 321 0.03 -17.51 2.91
CA ASN A 321 -0.42 -17.77 1.55
C ASN A 321 -1.95 -18.02 1.54
N PRO A 322 -2.69 -17.60 0.49
CA PRO A 322 -4.14 -17.83 0.38
C PRO A 322 -4.55 -19.29 0.39
N ASP A 323 -3.66 -20.22 0.06
CA ASP A 323 -3.90 -21.66 0.15
C ASP A 323 -3.67 -22.25 1.55
N ALA A 324 -3.26 -21.42 2.52
CA ALA A 324 -2.83 -21.79 3.87
C ALA A 324 -1.73 -22.87 3.92
N ARG A 325 -0.98 -23.04 2.81
CA ARG A 325 0.05 -24.08 2.67
C ARG A 325 1.48 -23.53 2.67
N GLY A 326 1.63 -22.27 3.01
CA GLY A 326 2.92 -21.62 3.04
C GLY A 326 2.85 -20.22 3.60
N ILE A 327 4.01 -19.59 3.66
CA ILE A 327 4.17 -18.20 4.07
C ILE A 327 5.13 -17.49 3.11
N SER A 328 4.90 -16.20 2.92
CA SER A 328 5.85 -15.31 2.27
C SER A 328 6.44 -14.35 3.30
N LEU A 329 7.76 -14.24 3.34
CA LEU A 329 8.47 -13.28 4.19
C LEU A 329 8.90 -12.09 3.32
N VAL A 330 8.49 -10.89 3.70
CA VAL A 330 8.97 -9.63 3.15
C VAL A 330 9.82 -8.96 4.22
N SER A 331 11.13 -8.89 4.00
CA SER A 331 12.09 -8.34 4.97
C SER A 331 12.64 -7.01 4.46
N PHE A 332 12.36 -5.94 5.19
CA PHE A 332 12.89 -4.61 4.91
C PHE A 332 14.08 -4.31 5.81
N SER A 333 15.08 -3.62 5.27
CA SER A 333 16.23 -3.14 6.05
C SER A 333 16.66 -1.74 5.62
N THR A 334 16.91 -0.88 6.63
CA THR A 334 17.31 0.51 6.44
C THR A 334 18.22 1.00 7.58
N PRO A 335 19.27 1.80 7.31
CA PRO A 335 20.08 2.42 8.36
C PRO A 335 19.38 3.62 9.02
N HIS A 336 18.18 4.00 8.57
CA HIS A 336 17.43 5.16 9.06
C HIS A 336 16.68 4.88 10.37
N VAL A 337 17.41 4.43 11.41
CA VAL A 337 16.84 4.08 12.73
C VAL A 337 16.16 5.29 13.38
N ASP A 338 16.74 6.49 13.24
CA ASP A 338 16.18 7.74 13.78
C ASP A 338 14.86 8.16 13.12
N ALA A 339 14.56 7.62 11.93
CA ALA A 339 13.32 7.88 11.19
C ALA A 339 12.34 6.69 11.25
N ARG A 340 12.38 5.90 12.34
CA ARG A 340 11.64 4.65 12.52
C ARG A 340 10.18 4.73 12.07
N GLU A 341 9.41 5.69 12.59
CA GLU A 341 7.98 5.79 12.29
C GLU A 341 7.69 6.04 10.80
N ALA A 342 8.47 6.93 10.16
CA ALA A 342 8.33 7.22 8.74
C ALA A 342 8.73 6.02 7.86
N MET A 343 9.78 5.28 8.27
CA MET A 343 10.20 4.06 7.58
C MET A 343 9.14 2.97 7.72
N LEU A 344 8.59 2.77 8.92
CA LEU A 344 7.54 1.77 9.15
C LEU A 344 6.29 2.08 8.33
N LEU A 345 5.82 3.34 8.29
CA LEU A 345 4.71 3.75 7.45
C LEU A 345 4.96 3.42 5.97
N LEU A 346 6.17 3.68 5.46
CA LEU A 346 6.53 3.33 4.09
C LEU A 346 6.49 1.81 3.86
N THR A 347 7.06 1.00 4.77
CA THR A 347 7.06 -0.46 4.63
C THR A 347 5.65 -1.05 4.77
N ASP A 348 4.83 -0.51 5.67
CA ASP A 348 3.44 -0.91 5.85
C ASP A 348 2.65 -0.65 4.56
N ASN A 349 2.81 0.53 3.94
CA ASN A 349 2.15 0.85 2.68
C ASN A 349 2.55 -0.10 1.54
N VAL A 350 3.83 -0.48 1.45
CA VAL A 350 4.28 -1.45 0.45
C VAL A 350 3.65 -2.83 0.66
N VAL A 351 3.58 -3.31 1.91
CA VAL A 351 3.01 -4.63 2.23
C VAL A 351 1.49 -4.64 2.10
N LEU A 352 0.81 -3.56 2.50
CA LEU A 352 -0.64 -3.41 2.36
C LEU A 352 -1.07 -3.34 0.90
N GLY A 353 -0.23 -2.80 0.02
CA GLY A 353 -0.45 -2.78 -1.43
C GLY A 353 -0.01 -4.06 -2.17
N ALA A 354 0.49 -5.08 -1.47
CA ALA A 354 0.97 -6.30 -2.10
C ALA A 354 -0.17 -7.21 -2.59
N ALA A 355 0.05 -7.88 -3.72
CA ALA A 355 -0.92 -8.75 -4.37
C ALA A 355 -0.36 -10.16 -4.57
N TRP A 356 -1.20 -11.19 -4.41
CA TRP A 356 -0.81 -12.57 -4.75
C TRP A 356 -0.90 -12.79 -6.24
N GLN A 357 0.17 -13.33 -6.81
CA GLN A 357 0.15 -13.85 -8.17
C GLN A 357 -0.45 -15.26 -8.13
N ILE A 358 -1.54 -15.46 -8.87
CA ILE A 358 -2.30 -16.71 -8.90
C ILE A 358 -2.25 -17.25 -10.33
N HIS A 359 -1.80 -18.49 -10.48
CA HIS A 359 -1.95 -19.21 -11.74
C HIS A 359 -3.34 -19.83 -11.83
N PRO A 360 -4.03 -19.69 -12.98
CA PRO A 360 -5.29 -20.37 -13.20
C PRO A 360 -5.09 -21.89 -13.19
N PRO A 361 -6.17 -22.68 -13.01
CA PRO A 361 -6.11 -24.11 -13.24
C PRO A 361 -5.53 -24.41 -14.62
N GLU A 362 -4.64 -25.40 -14.70
CA GLU A 362 -4.24 -25.97 -15.98
C GLU A 362 -5.52 -26.43 -16.69
N GLU A 363 -5.90 -25.78 -17.79
CA GLU A 363 -6.95 -26.30 -18.67
C GLU A 363 -6.50 -27.69 -19.11
N ASP A 364 -7.33 -28.71 -18.83
CA ASP A 364 -7.22 -30.01 -19.47
C ASP A 364 -7.12 -29.75 -20.97
N ALA A 365 -5.93 -29.93 -21.53
CA ALA A 365 -5.69 -29.79 -22.96
C ALA A 365 -6.78 -30.59 -23.69
N PRO A 366 -7.49 -29.99 -24.68
CA PRO A 366 -8.57 -30.67 -25.35
C PRO A 366 -8.03 -31.99 -25.89
N GLY A 367 -8.64 -33.08 -25.42
CA GLY A 367 -8.20 -34.44 -25.68
C GLY A 367 -7.78 -34.58 -27.13
N GLY A 368 -6.48 -34.82 -27.32
CA GLY A 368 -5.92 -35.09 -28.63
C GLY A 368 -6.76 -36.15 -29.30
N ASP A 369 -7.45 -35.71 -30.33
CA ASP A 369 -8.14 -36.52 -31.31
C ASP A 369 -7.17 -37.63 -31.74
N ARG A 370 -7.38 -38.84 -31.23
CA ARG A 370 -6.74 -40.04 -31.76
C ARG A 370 -7.49 -40.39 -33.03
N SER A 371 -7.04 -39.79 -34.13
CA SER A 371 -7.18 -40.40 -35.44
C SER A 371 -6.60 -41.82 -35.41
N ASP A 372 -7.34 -42.74 -36.02
CA ASP A 372 -6.94 -44.05 -36.52
C ASP A 372 -6.65 -45.18 -35.51
N ARG A 373 -7.66 -46.04 -35.30
CA ARG A 373 -7.73 -47.36 -35.96
C ARG A 373 -9.04 -48.11 -35.71
#